data_AF-A0A920ACF4-F1
#
_entry.id   AF-A0A920ACF4-F1
#
_cell.length_a   1.000
_cell.length_b   1.000
_cell.length_c   1.000
_cell.angle_alpha   90.00
_cell.angle_beta   90.00
_cell.angle_gamma   90.00
#
_symmetry.space_group_name_H-M   'P 1'
#
loop_
_entity.id
_entity.type
_entity.pdbx_description
1 polymer ?
#
loop_
_entity_poly.entity_id
_entity_poly.type
_entity_poly.pdbx_seq_one_letter_code
_entity_poly.pdbx_strand_id
1 'polypeptide(L)'
;MLKVVQMHDYFEYNSNATIDDGSCLTIAVYGCTDPDYLEFNANANVDDGSCLTIDLEGCTDSNACNYNSNATTDNGSCYNNDLGCGCDNPAANSGYDCDGNCLNDSDGDLVCDEFEVVGCQDETAANYDASATDSGDCEYLGCTDSAYTEYDSSATLDDGSCITLIVNGCTDINRKL
;
A
#
# COMPACT_ATOMS: atom_id res chain seq x y z
N MET A 1 -32.81 -56.53 46.02
CA MET A 1 -31.70 -56.10 45.14
C MET A 1 -31.57 -54.60 45.28
N LEU A 2 -30.38 -54.16 45.69
CA LEU A 2 -30.02 -52.77 45.93
C LEU A 2 -30.23 -51.99 44.61
N LYS A 3 -31.22 -51.10 44.54
CA LYS A 3 -31.28 -50.14 43.44
C LYS A 3 -30.13 -49.17 43.68
N VAL A 4 -29.04 -49.38 42.94
CA VAL A 4 -28.09 -48.31 42.66
C VAL A 4 -28.89 -47.27 41.86
N VAL A 5 -29.52 -46.33 42.56
CA VAL A 5 -29.99 -45.11 41.94
C VAL A 5 -28.71 -44.45 41.47
N GLN A 6 -28.47 -44.49 40.16
CA GLN A 6 -27.43 -43.71 39.53
C GLN A 6 -27.57 -42.28 40.07
N MET A 7 -26.48 -41.80 40.67
CA MET A 7 -26.34 -40.55 41.41
C MET A 7 -26.51 -39.37 40.44
N HIS A 8 -27.76 -39.11 40.04
CA HIS A 8 -28.12 -37.94 39.25
C HIS A 8 -28.64 -36.89 40.22
N ASP A 9 -27.95 -35.74 40.26
CA ASP A 9 -28.45 -34.55 40.94
C ASP A 9 -29.61 -33.96 40.11
N TYR A 10 -30.65 -33.48 40.78
CA TYR A 10 -31.84 -32.87 40.15
C TYR A 10 -31.89 -31.38 40.46
N PHE A 11 -32.32 -30.56 39.51
CA PHE A 11 -32.39 -29.10 39.69
C PHE A 11 -33.38 -28.71 40.81
N GLU A 12 -34.48 -29.46 40.94
CA GLU A 12 -35.53 -29.21 41.95
C GLU A 12 -35.21 -29.84 43.32
N TYR A 13 -34.03 -30.43 43.50
CA TYR A 13 -33.67 -31.07 44.76
C TYR A 13 -33.68 -30.08 45.94
N ASN A 14 -34.45 -30.41 46.97
CA ASN A 14 -34.51 -29.67 48.23
C ASN A 14 -34.15 -30.59 49.39
N SER A 15 -33.04 -30.31 50.07
CA SER A 15 -32.56 -31.11 51.20
C SER A 15 -33.50 -31.11 52.42
N ASN A 16 -34.45 -30.17 52.49
CA ASN A 16 -35.47 -30.09 53.54
C ASN A 16 -36.79 -30.79 53.15
N ALA A 17 -36.91 -31.29 51.92
CA ALA A 17 -38.08 -32.06 51.52
C ALA A 17 -38.15 -33.36 52.32
N THR A 18 -39.29 -33.60 52.97
CA THR A 18 -39.54 -34.82 53.77
C THR A 18 -40.49 -35.79 53.08
N ILE A 19 -41.12 -35.37 51.98
CA ILE A 19 -42.06 -36.14 51.16
C ILE A 19 -41.68 -35.92 49.69
N ASP A 20 -41.57 -37.01 48.93
CA ASP A 20 -41.39 -36.99 47.47
C ASP A 20 -42.75 -36.79 46.78
N ASP A 21 -42.94 -35.62 46.18
CA ASP A 21 -44.14 -35.26 45.41
C ASP A 21 -43.93 -35.44 43.90
N GLY A 22 -42.80 -36.04 43.49
CA GLY A 22 -42.45 -36.24 42.09
C GLY A 22 -42.02 -34.97 41.36
N SER A 23 -41.71 -33.88 42.08
CA SER A 23 -41.22 -32.63 41.49
C SER A 23 -39.81 -32.71 40.89
N CYS A 24 -39.02 -33.73 41.22
CA CYS A 24 -37.69 -34.00 40.63
C CYS A 24 -37.81 -34.47 39.17
N LEU A 25 -38.00 -33.53 38.26
CA LEU A 25 -38.23 -33.80 36.84
C LEU A 25 -37.00 -33.51 35.99
N THR A 26 -36.18 -32.54 36.38
CA THR A 26 -35.06 -32.07 35.56
C THR A 26 -33.73 -32.52 36.16
N ILE A 27 -33.02 -33.36 35.41
CA ILE A 27 -31.66 -33.79 35.75
C ILE A 27 -30.73 -32.57 35.64
N ALA A 28 -29.92 -32.33 36.67
CA ALA A 28 -28.86 -31.33 36.64
C ALA A 28 -27.70 -31.85 35.78
N VAL A 29 -27.35 -31.09 34.75
CA VAL A 29 -26.20 -31.32 33.90
C VAL A 29 -25.26 -30.14 34.11
N TYR A 30 -24.13 -30.42 34.75
CA TYR A 30 -23.12 -29.42 35.06
C TYR A 30 -22.24 -29.12 33.83
N GLY A 31 -21.86 -27.85 33.70
CA GLY A 31 -20.92 -27.37 32.69
C GLY A 31 -21.13 -25.88 32.40
N CYS A 32 -20.27 -25.30 31.58
CA CYS A 32 -20.42 -23.91 31.17
C CYS A 32 -21.74 -23.70 30.42
N THR A 33 -22.58 -22.80 30.94
CA THR A 33 -23.88 -22.47 30.35
C THR A 33 -23.85 -21.22 29.48
N ASP A 34 -22.72 -20.52 29.43
CA ASP A 34 -22.55 -19.29 28.66
C ASP A 34 -22.01 -19.59 27.25
N PRO A 35 -22.76 -19.28 26.17
CA PRO A 35 -22.34 -19.54 24.79
C PRO A 35 -21.15 -18.71 24.33
N ASP A 36 -20.78 -17.64 25.03
CA ASP A 36 -19.65 -16.78 24.66
C ASP A 36 -18.31 -17.35 25.15
N TYR A 37 -18.26 -18.61 25.61
CA TYR A 37 -17.06 -19.29 26.09
C TYR A 37 -16.79 -20.58 25.32
N LEU A 38 -15.51 -20.92 25.13
CA LEU A 38 -15.08 -22.13 24.42
C LEU A 38 -15.56 -23.43 25.09
N GLU A 39 -15.73 -23.40 26.41
CA GLU A 39 -16.18 -24.56 27.17
C GLU A 39 -17.71 -24.72 27.19
N PHE A 40 -18.46 -23.90 26.44
CA PHE A 40 -19.92 -23.95 26.38
C PHE A 40 -20.45 -25.37 26.11
N ASN A 41 -21.34 -25.83 26.99
CA ASN A 41 -22.03 -27.09 26.86
C ASN A 41 -23.53 -26.84 26.69
N ALA A 42 -24.04 -27.02 25.46
CA ALA A 42 -25.46 -26.84 25.15
C ALA A 42 -26.41 -27.77 25.92
N ASN A 43 -25.90 -28.84 26.56
CA ASN A 43 -26.69 -29.73 27.41
C ASN A 43 -26.63 -29.35 28.89
N ALA A 44 -25.73 -28.45 29.29
CA ALA A 44 -25.62 -28.00 30.67
C ALA A 44 -26.78 -27.06 31.04
N ASN A 45 -27.29 -27.24 32.25
CA ASN A 45 -28.34 -26.40 32.83
C ASN A 45 -27.97 -25.85 34.22
N VAL A 46 -26.79 -26.19 34.72
CA VAL A 46 -26.20 -25.63 35.94
C VAL A 46 -24.75 -25.27 35.65
N ASP A 47 -24.41 -23.98 35.79
CA ASP A 47 -23.03 -23.52 35.70
C ASP A 47 -22.20 -24.09 36.85
N ASP A 48 -21.09 -24.74 36.52
CA ASP A 48 -20.13 -25.31 37.47
C ASP A 48 -18.84 -24.48 37.58
N GLY A 49 -18.80 -23.32 36.93
CA GLY A 49 -17.63 -22.44 36.88
C GLY A 49 -16.55 -22.91 35.90
N SER A 50 -16.88 -23.83 34.98
CA SER A 50 -15.97 -24.27 33.91
C SER A 50 -15.83 -23.28 32.74
N CYS A 51 -16.60 -22.18 32.71
CA CYS A 51 -16.41 -21.10 31.75
C CYS A 51 -15.10 -20.34 32.04
N LEU A 52 -14.01 -20.71 31.36
CA LEU A 52 -12.68 -20.15 31.62
C LEU A 52 -12.18 -19.28 30.48
N THR A 53 -12.46 -19.68 29.24
CA THR A 53 -11.93 -19.04 28.04
C THR A 53 -13.06 -18.42 27.24
N ILE A 54 -13.10 -17.09 27.20
CA ILE A 54 -14.04 -16.39 26.32
C ILE A 54 -13.75 -16.77 24.86
N ASP A 55 -14.80 -17.03 24.09
CA ASP A 55 -14.70 -17.27 22.66
C ASP A 55 -14.67 -15.92 21.91
N LEU A 56 -13.47 -15.41 21.70
CA LEU A 56 -13.24 -14.20 20.91
C LEU A 56 -12.78 -14.57 19.51
N GLU A 57 -13.69 -14.41 18.55
CA GLU A 57 -13.40 -14.59 17.14
C GLU A 57 -12.45 -13.51 16.59
N GLY A 58 -11.48 -13.92 15.77
CA GLY A 58 -10.59 -13.01 15.04
C GLY A 58 -9.45 -13.78 14.38
N CYS A 59 -8.55 -13.08 13.68
CA CYS A 59 -7.40 -13.77 13.09
C CYS A 59 -6.38 -14.17 14.17
N THR A 60 -5.99 -15.44 14.21
CA THR A 60 -5.02 -15.97 15.19
C THR A 60 -3.62 -16.19 14.62
N ASP A 61 -3.43 -16.04 13.31
CA ASP A 61 -2.11 -16.13 12.66
C ASP A 61 -1.29 -14.87 12.94
N SER A 62 -0.17 -15.01 13.67
CA SER A 62 0.72 -13.89 14.02
C SER A 62 1.43 -13.26 12.82
N ASN A 63 1.41 -13.90 11.65
CA ASN A 63 1.97 -13.34 10.42
C ASN A 63 0.92 -12.61 9.56
N ALA A 64 -0.35 -12.65 9.95
CA ALA A 64 -1.42 -12.02 9.20
C ALA A 64 -1.59 -10.54 9.53
N CYS A 65 -2.10 -9.80 8.55
CA CYS A 65 -2.24 -8.35 8.63
C CYS A 65 -3.26 -7.88 9.65
N ASN A 66 -4.30 -8.67 9.84
CA ASN A 66 -5.34 -8.43 10.84
C ASN A 66 -5.20 -9.35 12.06
N TYR A 67 -3.99 -9.81 12.38
CA TYR A 67 -3.74 -10.59 13.59
C TYR A 67 -4.31 -9.90 14.83
N ASN A 68 -5.12 -10.63 15.58
CA ASN A 68 -5.67 -10.19 16.86
C ASN A 68 -5.13 -11.09 17.97
N SER A 69 -4.23 -10.55 18.80
CA SER A 69 -3.63 -11.29 19.91
C SER A 69 -4.60 -11.68 21.02
N ASN A 70 -5.80 -11.07 21.04
CA ASN A 70 -6.86 -11.45 21.98
C ASN A 70 -7.78 -12.52 21.40
N ALA A 71 -7.74 -12.77 20.08
CA ALA A 71 -8.60 -13.80 19.49
C ALA A 71 -8.22 -15.18 20.03
N THR A 72 -9.23 -15.93 20.45
CA THR A 72 -9.12 -17.31 20.93
C THR A 72 -9.57 -18.32 19.88
N THR A 73 -10.33 -17.87 18.89
CA THR A 73 -10.87 -18.68 17.80
C THR A 73 -10.62 -18.01 16.47
N ASP A 74 -10.01 -18.74 15.54
CA ASP A 74 -9.86 -18.28 14.17
C ASP A 74 -11.21 -18.31 13.46
N ASN A 75 -11.67 -17.14 12.99
CA ASN A 75 -12.89 -17.02 12.20
C ASN A 75 -12.62 -17.02 10.68
N GLY A 76 -11.39 -17.31 10.25
CA GLY A 76 -11.01 -17.35 8.85
C GLY A 76 -10.93 -15.96 8.20
N SER A 77 -10.96 -14.89 8.99
CA SER A 77 -10.78 -13.51 8.49
C SER A 77 -9.33 -13.16 8.21
N CYS A 78 -8.36 -14.00 8.58
CA CYS A 78 -6.95 -13.76 8.33
C CYS A 78 -6.69 -13.41 6.86
N TYR A 79 -6.05 -12.27 6.62
CA TYR A 79 -5.53 -11.94 5.30
C TYR A 79 -4.07 -11.54 5.36
N ASN A 80 -3.38 -11.98 4.32
CA ASN A 80 -2.00 -11.63 4.05
C ASN A 80 -2.04 -10.82 2.75
N ASN A 81 -2.41 -9.53 2.79
CA ASN A 81 -2.25 -8.68 1.61
C ASN A 81 -0.78 -8.25 1.50
N ASP A 82 0.11 -9.23 1.45
CA ASP A 82 1.50 -8.99 1.09
C ASP A 82 1.60 -8.79 -0.43
N LEU A 83 1.03 -7.67 -0.87
CA LEU A 83 1.18 -7.17 -2.24
C LEU A 83 2.56 -6.51 -2.42
N GLY A 84 3.53 -6.76 -1.54
CA GLY A 84 4.90 -6.23 -1.61
C GLY A 84 5.14 -5.01 -0.73
N CYS A 85 4.09 -4.39 -0.19
CA CYS A 85 4.17 -3.18 0.66
C CYS A 85 3.62 -3.36 2.07
N GLY A 86 3.36 -4.60 2.46
CA GLY A 86 2.81 -4.96 3.76
C GLY A 86 1.31 -4.67 3.87
N CYS A 87 0.85 -4.66 5.11
CA CYS A 87 -0.56 -4.71 5.44
C CYS A 87 -1.31 -3.43 5.08
N ASP A 88 -2.46 -3.60 4.43
CA ASP A 88 -3.34 -2.52 3.92
C ASP A 88 -2.70 -1.54 2.92
N ASN A 89 -1.46 -1.79 2.50
CA ASN A 89 -0.82 -1.05 1.43
C ASN A 89 -0.97 -1.79 0.09
N PRO A 90 -1.42 -1.12 -0.98
CA PRO A 90 -1.38 -1.71 -2.31
C PRO A 90 0.07 -2.03 -2.69
N ALA A 91 0.26 -2.97 -3.62
CA ALA A 91 1.55 -3.15 -4.27
C ALA A 91 2.06 -1.81 -4.77
N ALA A 92 3.36 -1.56 -4.62
CA ALA A 92 3.97 -0.44 -5.32
C ALA A 92 3.74 -0.61 -6.83
N ASN A 93 3.39 0.49 -7.49
CA ASN A 93 3.37 0.53 -8.94
C ASN A 93 4.79 0.26 -9.48
N SER A 94 4.91 -0.21 -10.72
CA SER A 94 6.23 -0.31 -11.38
C SER A 94 6.99 1.01 -11.22
N GLY A 95 8.27 0.94 -10.88
CA GLY A 95 9.14 2.11 -10.75
C GLY A 95 9.05 2.86 -9.42
N TYR A 96 8.11 2.51 -8.54
CA TYR A 96 7.94 3.14 -7.23
C TYR A 96 8.22 2.18 -6.08
N ASP A 97 8.56 2.74 -4.91
CA ASP A 97 8.55 2.05 -3.63
C ASP A 97 7.16 2.13 -2.96
N CYS A 98 7.06 1.59 -1.76
CA CYS A 98 5.81 1.49 -1.01
C CYS A 98 5.31 2.80 -0.41
N ASP A 99 6.16 3.81 -0.33
CA ASP A 99 5.80 5.17 0.08
C ASP A 99 5.46 6.04 -1.15
N GLY A 100 5.55 5.48 -2.36
CA GLY A 100 5.31 6.16 -3.62
C GLY A 100 6.51 6.96 -4.13
N ASN A 101 7.72 6.73 -3.60
CA ASN A 101 8.94 7.36 -4.11
C ASN A 101 9.48 6.57 -5.30
N CYS A 102 10.21 7.25 -6.19
CA CYS A 102 10.87 6.59 -7.30
C CYS A 102 12.00 5.66 -6.84
N LEU A 103 12.07 4.47 -7.45
CA LEU A 103 13.15 3.52 -7.23
C LEU A 103 14.47 4.01 -7.84
N ASN A 104 14.38 4.71 -8.97
CA ASN A 104 15.47 5.42 -9.62
C ASN A 104 14.95 6.79 -10.04
N ASP A 105 15.65 7.83 -9.60
CA ASP A 105 15.41 9.24 -9.89
C ASP A 105 16.79 9.89 -9.85
N SER A 106 17.42 9.96 -11.02
CA SER A 106 18.83 10.31 -11.17
C SER A 106 19.08 11.81 -11.02
N ASP A 107 18.11 12.65 -11.40
CA ASP A 107 18.23 14.11 -11.39
C ASP A 107 17.44 14.80 -10.27
N GLY A 108 16.55 14.08 -9.59
CA GLY A 108 15.82 14.51 -8.41
C GLY A 108 14.57 15.33 -8.70
N ASP A 109 13.99 15.22 -9.91
CA ASP A 109 12.81 15.98 -10.32
C ASP A 109 11.47 15.35 -9.90
N LEU A 110 11.53 14.16 -9.27
CA LEU A 110 10.40 13.34 -8.79
C LEU A 110 9.62 12.61 -9.89
N VAL A 111 10.15 12.54 -11.10
CA VAL A 111 9.73 11.61 -12.16
C VAL A 111 10.74 10.49 -12.21
N CYS A 112 10.28 9.24 -12.21
CA CYS A 112 11.22 8.12 -12.14
C CYS A 112 11.90 7.92 -13.49
N ASP A 113 13.19 7.58 -13.51
CA ASP A 113 14.01 7.36 -14.73
C ASP A 113 13.30 6.50 -15.80
N GLU A 114 12.52 5.49 -15.38
CA GLU A 114 11.80 4.60 -16.30
C GLU A 114 10.55 5.21 -16.96
N PHE A 115 10.11 6.36 -16.47
CA PHE A 115 8.93 7.11 -16.93
C PHE A 115 9.27 8.48 -17.49
N GLU A 116 10.54 8.85 -17.51
CA GLU A 116 10.98 10.13 -18.00
C GLU A 116 10.79 10.26 -19.52
N VAL A 117 10.52 11.49 -19.95
CA VAL A 117 10.55 11.88 -21.35
C VAL A 117 11.78 12.74 -21.56
N VAL A 118 12.72 12.27 -22.38
CA VAL A 118 13.92 13.03 -22.75
C VAL A 118 13.55 14.09 -23.79
N GLY A 119 13.86 15.36 -23.50
CA GLY A 119 13.60 16.44 -24.45
C GLY A 119 14.14 17.79 -24.00
N CYS A 120 14.09 18.79 -24.88
CA CYS A 120 14.53 20.13 -24.53
C CYS A 120 13.55 20.80 -23.57
N GLN A 121 14.02 21.18 -22.38
CA GLN A 121 13.22 21.86 -21.36
C GLN A 121 13.31 23.39 -21.43
N ASP A 122 14.08 23.95 -22.38
CA ASP A 122 14.19 25.41 -22.57
C ASP A 122 13.04 25.94 -23.44
N GLU A 123 12.13 26.72 -22.87
CA GLU A 123 10.98 27.33 -23.56
C GLU A 123 11.35 28.23 -24.75
N THR A 124 12.61 28.67 -24.83
CA THR A 124 13.11 29.51 -25.92
C THR A 124 13.66 28.70 -27.09
N ALA A 125 13.88 27.40 -26.92
CA ALA A 125 14.34 26.53 -27.99
C ALA A 125 13.23 26.19 -28.99
N ALA A 126 13.62 25.97 -30.24
CA ALA A 126 12.70 25.62 -31.33
C ALA A 126 12.06 24.24 -31.16
N ASN A 127 12.74 23.33 -30.46
CA ASN A 127 12.27 21.98 -30.17
C ASN A 127 11.86 21.80 -28.69
N TYR A 128 11.49 22.87 -28.00
CA TYR A 128 10.98 22.80 -26.63
C TYR A 128 9.86 21.76 -26.51
N ASP A 129 10.01 20.86 -25.54
CA ASP A 129 9.03 19.85 -25.19
C ASP A 129 8.58 20.05 -23.74
N ALA A 130 7.36 20.57 -23.57
CA ALA A 130 6.77 20.79 -22.25
C ALA A 130 6.45 19.49 -21.48
N SER A 131 6.58 18.33 -22.12
CA SER A 131 6.45 17.03 -21.48
C SER A 131 7.79 16.42 -21.07
N ALA A 132 8.91 17.04 -21.45
CA ALA A 132 10.24 16.57 -21.08
C ALA A 132 10.47 16.70 -19.57
N THR A 133 10.88 15.61 -18.97
CA THR A 133 11.26 15.51 -17.55
C THR A 133 12.75 15.22 -17.43
N ASP A 134 13.37 14.64 -18.46
CA ASP A 134 14.83 14.50 -18.56
C ASP A 134 15.41 15.45 -19.63
N SER A 135 16.59 15.99 -19.38
CA SER A 135 17.23 17.03 -20.20
C SER A 135 17.80 16.44 -21.48
N GLY A 136 17.17 16.76 -22.61
CA GLY A 136 17.64 16.45 -23.96
C GLY A 136 18.35 17.60 -24.66
N ASP A 137 18.72 17.36 -25.92
CA ASP A 137 19.33 18.36 -26.79
C ASP A 137 18.33 19.46 -27.20
N CYS A 138 18.76 20.72 -27.10
CA CYS A 138 17.97 21.90 -27.49
C CYS A 138 18.42 22.47 -28.84
N GLU A 139 17.45 22.78 -29.69
CA GLU A 139 17.63 23.40 -31.00
C GLU A 139 17.39 24.91 -30.93
N TYR A 140 18.42 25.69 -31.24
CA TYR A 140 18.35 27.15 -31.27
C TYR A 140 18.54 27.66 -32.69
N LEU A 141 17.62 28.52 -33.11
CA LEU A 141 17.61 29.12 -34.44
C LEU A 141 18.56 30.31 -34.51
N GLY A 142 19.37 30.37 -35.57
CA GLY A 142 20.20 31.52 -35.88
C GLY A 142 21.25 31.20 -36.94
N CYS A 143 22.02 32.20 -37.35
CA CYS A 143 23.02 32.02 -38.39
C CYS A 143 24.16 31.12 -37.90
N THR A 144 24.33 29.94 -38.50
CA THR A 144 25.36 28.96 -38.10
C THR A 144 26.70 29.11 -38.83
N ASP A 145 26.76 29.98 -39.85
CA ASP A 145 27.98 30.19 -40.64
C ASP A 145 28.82 31.38 -40.14
N SER A 146 29.98 31.07 -39.56
CA SER A 146 30.96 32.06 -39.07
C SER A 146 31.52 33.01 -40.14
N ALA A 147 31.28 32.77 -41.43
CA ALA A 147 31.63 33.67 -42.50
C ALA A 147 30.70 34.88 -42.64
N TYR A 148 29.58 34.92 -41.89
CA TYR A 148 28.57 35.99 -41.95
C TYR A 148 28.59 36.86 -40.68
N THR A 149 28.17 38.13 -40.79
CA THR A 149 28.19 39.05 -39.64
C THR A 149 27.12 38.74 -38.60
N GLU A 150 26.06 38.05 -39.00
CA GLU A 150 24.94 37.64 -38.16
C GLU A 150 25.20 36.32 -37.42
N TYR A 151 26.39 35.73 -37.58
CA TYR A 151 26.76 34.46 -36.94
C TYR A 151 26.43 34.44 -35.44
N ASP A 152 25.66 33.45 -35.04
CA ASP A 152 25.30 33.16 -33.65
C ASP A 152 25.97 31.85 -33.22
N SER A 153 26.90 31.94 -32.28
CA SER A 153 27.61 30.76 -31.75
C SER A 153 26.72 29.85 -30.89
N SER A 154 25.54 30.32 -30.47
CA SER A 154 24.55 29.52 -29.73
C SER A 154 23.56 28.79 -30.65
N ALA A 155 23.46 29.18 -31.92
CA ALA A 155 22.57 28.54 -32.88
C ALA A 155 23.05 27.13 -33.24
N THR A 156 22.13 26.17 -33.15
CA THR A 156 22.35 24.78 -33.55
C THR A 156 21.63 24.43 -34.86
N LEU A 157 20.72 25.30 -35.33
CA LEU A 157 20.00 25.17 -36.59
C LEU A 157 19.92 26.50 -37.34
N ASP A 158 20.28 26.50 -38.63
CA ASP A 158 20.22 27.70 -39.47
C ASP A 158 18.78 28.10 -39.79
N ASP A 159 18.44 29.34 -39.48
CA ASP A 159 17.12 29.94 -39.75
C ASP A 159 17.11 30.84 -40.99
N GLY A 160 18.24 30.93 -41.70
CA GLY A 160 18.39 31.79 -42.87
C GLY A 160 18.69 33.25 -42.53
N SER A 161 19.02 33.57 -41.28
CA SER A 161 19.48 34.89 -40.87
C SER A 161 20.90 35.24 -41.37
N CYS A 162 21.63 34.30 -41.97
CA CYS A 162 22.92 34.54 -42.62
C CYS A 162 22.77 35.36 -43.92
N ILE A 163 22.79 36.69 -43.80
CA ILE A 163 22.58 37.60 -44.95
C ILE A 163 23.87 38.28 -45.40
N THR A 164 24.69 38.78 -44.48
CA THR A 164 25.83 39.65 -44.81
C THR A 164 27.16 38.89 -44.73
N LEU A 165 27.68 38.46 -45.90
CA LEU A 165 28.99 37.81 -45.98
C LEU A 165 30.13 38.76 -45.58
N ILE A 166 31.04 38.30 -44.73
CA ILE A 166 32.25 39.03 -44.34
C ILE A 166 33.20 39.09 -45.53
N VAL A 167 33.26 40.24 -46.20
CA VAL A 167 34.25 40.53 -47.24
C VAL A 167 35.39 41.36 -46.65
N ASN A 168 36.56 40.73 -46.51
CA ASN A 168 37.76 41.41 -46.03
C ASN A 168 38.34 42.35 -47.11
N GLY A 169 38.47 43.63 -46.79
CA GLY A 169 39.05 44.64 -47.69
C GLY A 169 39.32 45.97 -46.98
N CYS A 170 40.20 46.80 -47.57
CA CYS A 170 40.41 48.16 -47.07
C CYS A 170 39.18 49.03 -47.38
N THR A 171 38.53 49.54 -46.33
CA THR A 171 37.41 50.50 -46.45
C THR A 171 37.91 51.94 -46.73
N ASP A 172 39.21 52.19 -46.64
CA ASP A 172 39.83 53.48 -46.94
C ASP A 172 39.92 53.71 -48.46
N ILE A 173 39.11 54.64 -48.96
CA ILE A 173 39.04 55.00 -50.36
C ILE A 173 40.33 55.61 -50.92
N ASN A 174 41.25 56.06 -50.05
CA ASN A 174 42.50 56.69 -50.45
C ASN A 174 43.65 55.70 -50.72
N ARG A 175 43.41 54.38 -50.59
CA ARG A 175 44.40 53.32 -50.82
C ARG A 175 44.13 52.45 -52.07
N LYS A 176 43.42 52.96 -53.08
CA LYS A 176 43.35 52.30 -54.39
C LYS A 176 44.62 52.62 -55.19
N LEU A 177 45.40 51.58 -55.53
CA LEU A 177 46.51 51.67 -56.50
C LEU A 177 45.98 51.96 -57.90
#